data_AF-A0A9W9FYZ7-F1
#
_entry.id   AF-A0A9W9FYZ7-F1
#
_cell.length_a   1.000
_cell.length_b   1.000
_cell.length_c   1.000
_cell.angle_alpha   90.00
_cell.angle_beta   90.00
_cell.angle_gamma   90.00
#
_symmetry.space_group_name_H-M   'P 1'
#
loop_
_entity.id
_entity.type
_entity.pdbx_description
1 polymer ?
#
loop_
_entity_poly.entity_id
_entity_poly.type
_entity_poly.pdbx_seq_one_letter_code
_entity_poly.pdbx_strand_id
1 'polypeptide(L)'
;MAPIERITLFKIPNDADANRVLEQYKILAKTATKDGKPYIVSAAVGKSIPDPRNKGFNVSVKTTFASLEDMKYYDEQCEAHKALKAVAGPVKEDIMMTYYESVL
;
A
#
# COMPACT_ATOMS: atom_id res chain seq x y z
N MET A 1 1.92 -15.75 15.64
CA MET A 1 3.01 -15.41 14.71
C MET A 1 3.19 -13.89 14.75
N ALA A 2 4.42 -13.41 14.57
CA ALA A 2 4.68 -11.97 14.47
C ALA A 2 3.91 -11.38 13.27
N PRO A 3 3.30 -10.19 13.40
CA PRO A 3 2.62 -9.57 12.27
C PRO A 3 3.64 -9.14 11.20
N ILE A 4 3.21 -9.15 9.94
CA ILE A 4 4.02 -8.65 8.82
C ILE A 4 3.68 -7.19 8.57
N GLU A 5 4.70 -6.35 8.58
CA GLU A 5 4.59 -4.94 8.27
C GLU A 5 5.16 -4.70 6.89
N ARG A 6 4.36 -4.11 5.99
CA ARG A 6 4.76 -3.74 4.63
C ARG A 6 4.73 -2.24 4.49
N ILE A 7 5.86 -1.67 4.09
CA ILE A 7 5.99 -0.25 3.76
C ILE A 7 6.06 -0.10 2.25
N THR A 8 5.29 0.85 1.71
CA THR A 8 5.37 1.22 0.30
C THR A 8 5.41 2.73 0.17
N LEU A 9 6.40 3.20 -0.57
CA LEU A 9 6.55 4.60 -0.93
C LEU A 9 6.38 4.73 -2.44
N PHE A 10 5.58 5.68 -2.88
CA PHE A 10 5.45 6.04 -4.29
C PHE A 10 6.05 7.42 -4.53
N LYS A 11 6.71 7.56 -5.67
CA LYS A 11 7.07 8.84 -6.27
C LYS A 11 6.13 9.07 -7.44
N ILE A 12 5.23 10.04 -7.32
CA ILE A 12 4.20 10.35 -8.33
C ILE A 12 4.36 11.81 -8.75
N PRO A 13 4.77 12.13 -9.99
CA PRO A 13 5.07 13.51 -10.39
C PRO A 13 3.88 14.46 -10.31
N ASN A 14 2.67 13.95 -10.54
CA ASN A 14 1.44 14.74 -10.62
C ASN A 14 0.60 14.62 -9.33
N ASP A 15 0.24 15.75 -8.75
CA ASP A 15 -0.49 15.82 -7.49
C ASP A 15 -1.94 15.30 -7.57
N ALA A 16 -2.60 15.46 -8.72
CA ALA A 16 -3.94 14.92 -8.94
C ALA A 16 -3.91 13.39 -9.06
N ASP A 17 -2.89 12.83 -9.70
CA ASP A 17 -2.68 11.38 -9.74
C ASP A 17 -2.35 10.82 -8.36
N ALA A 18 -1.53 11.52 -7.58
CA ALA A 18 -1.26 11.13 -6.19
C ALA A 18 -2.55 11.09 -5.36
N ASN A 19 -3.43 12.10 -5.50
CA ASN A 19 -4.75 12.10 -4.85
C ASN A 19 -5.62 10.92 -5.33
N ARG A 20 -5.62 10.61 -6.63
CA ARG A 20 -6.35 9.46 -7.17
C ARG A 20 -5.89 8.14 -6.59
N VAL A 21 -4.57 7.97 -6.40
CA VAL A 21 -4.01 6.78 -5.73
C VAL A 21 -4.47 6.71 -4.27
N LEU A 22 -4.49 7.83 -3.54
CA LEU A 22 -4.99 7.89 -2.16
C LEU A 22 -6.48 7.51 -2.06
N GLU A 23 -7.31 7.99 -2.98
CA GLU A 23 -8.73 7.58 -3.03
C GLU A 23 -8.88 6.08 -3.31
N GLN A 24 -8.05 5.53 -4.20
CA GLN A 24 -8.07 4.09 -4.49
C GLN A 24 -7.67 3.25 -3.28
N TYR A 25 -6.76 3.75 -2.43
CA TYR A 25 -6.45 3.11 -1.15
C TYR A 25 -7.64 3.08 -0.18
N LYS A 26 -8.47 4.13 -0.14
CA LYS A 26 -9.70 4.14 0.67
C LYS A 26 -10.71 3.09 0.20
N ILE A 27 -10.76 2.82 -1.11
CA ILE A 27 -11.59 1.75 -1.67
C ILE A 27 -11.02 0.39 -1.27
N LEU A 28 -9.72 0.19 -1.47
CA LEU A 28 -9.02 -1.05 -1.10
C LEU A 28 -9.26 -1.41 0.37
N ALA A 29 -9.17 -0.43 1.29
CA ALA A 29 -9.40 -0.67 2.71
C ALA A 29 -10.80 -1.22 3.04
N LYS A 30 -11.79 -0.99 2.16
CA LYS A 30 -13.17 -1.46 2.33
C LYS A 30 -13.46 -2.77 1.60
N THR A 31 -12.75 -3.05 0.51
CA THR A 31 -13.09 -4.14 -0.42
C THR A 31 -12.07 -5.29 -0.41
N ALA A 32 -10.89 -5.10 0.18
CA ALA A 32 -9.89 -6.14 0.30
C ALA A 32 -10.37 -7.25 1.24
N THR A 33 -10.79 -8.36 0.64
CA THR A 33 -11.21 -9.57 1.35
C THR A 33 -10.48 -10.80 0.79
N LYS A 34 -10.32 -11.82 1.64
CA LYS A 34 -9.85 -13.17 1.32
C LYS A 34 -10.96 -14.11 1.81
N ASP A 35 -11.53 -14.92 0.92
CA ASP A 35 -12.70 -15.77 1.21
C ASP A 35 -13.89 -15.00 1.82
N GLY A 36 -14.12 -13.77 1.33
CA GLY A 36 -15.20 -12.88 1.80
C GLY A 36 -14.97 -12.23 3.16
N LYS A 37 -13.81 -12.43 3.79
CA LYS A 37 -13.45 -11.82 5.08
C LYS A 37 -12.29 -10.82 4.95
N PRO A 38 -12.30 -9.71 5.71
CA PRO A 38 -11.14 -8.83 5.79
C PRO A 38 -9.92 -9.58 6.33
N TYR A 39 -8.76 -9.38 5.71
CA TYR A 39 -7.50 -10.03 6.10
C TYR A 39 -6.34 -9.04 6.30
N ILE A 40 -6.50 -7.80 5.86
CA ILE A 40 -5.60 -6.69 6.22
C ILE A 40 -5.93 -6.30 7.66
N VAL A 41 -4.94 -6.37 8.55
CA VAL A 41 -5.10 -6.04 9.97
C VAL A 41 -5.25 -4.52 10.15
N SER A 42 -4.39 -3.75 9.48
CA SER A 42 -4.48 -2.29 9.45
C SER A 42 -3.79 -1.73 8.23
N ALA A 43 -4.22 -0.54 7.80
CA ALA A 43 -3.55 0.24 6.78
C ALA A 43 -3.51 1.72 7.18
N ALA A 44 -2.35 2.35 7.04
CA ALA A 44 -2.15 3.78 7.16
C ALA A 44 -1.57 4.31 5.85
N VAL A 45 -2.18 5.36 5.30
CA VAL A 45 -1.81 5.92 4.00
C VAL A 45 -1.97 7.43 4.00
N GLY A 46 -1.06 8.13 3.33
CA GLY A 46 -1.16 9.57 3.17
C GLY A 46 -0.09 10.15 2.25
N LYS A 47 -0.21 11.45 1.96
CA LYS A 47 0.90 12.19 1.37
C LYS A 47 2.05 12.25 2.36
N SER A 48 3.26 12.01 1.88
CA SER A 48 4.46 12.28 2.67
C SER A 48 4.56 13.78 2.92
N ILE A 49 4.93 14.17 4.14
CA ILE A 49 5.25 15.57 4.44
C ILE A 49 6.50 15.96 3.61
N PRO A 50 6.53 17.12 2.94
CA PRO A 50 7.70 17.54 2.16
C PRO A 50 8.97 17.56 3.01
N ASP A 51 9.97 16.76 2.61
CA ASP A 51 11.25 16.65 3.32
C ASP A 51 12.34 16.13 2.35
N PRO A 52 13.56 16.69 2.37
CA PRO A 52 14.66 16.23 1.51
C PRO A 52 15.01 14.73 1.66
N ARG A 53 14.84 14.17 2.88
CA ARG A 53 15.15 12.76 3.18
C ARG A 53 14.20 11.79 2.48
N ASN A 54 13.02 12.25 2.08
CA ASN A 54 12.05 11.43 1.35
C ASN A 54 12.45 11.19 -0.10
N LYS A 55 13.53 11.81 -0.61
CA LYS A 55 14.10 11.58 -1.96
C LYS A 55 13.06 11.66 -3.10
N GLY A 56 12.07 12.53 -2.94
CA GLY A 56 10.97 12.71 -3.89
C GLY A 56 9.79 11.75 -3.75
N PHE A 57 9.87 10.72 -2.89
CA PHE A 57 8.71 9.88 -2.58
C PHE A 57 7.66 10.68 -1.81
N ASN A 58 6.45 10.76 -2.35
CA ASN A 58 5.41 11.70 -1.93
C ASN A 58 4.09 11.04 -1.49
N VAL A 59 3.97 9.72 -1.61
CA VAL A 59 2.89 8.94 -0.98
C VAL A 59 3.51 7.83 -0.13
N SER A 60 3.08 7.75 1.13
CA SER A 60 3.53 6.76 2.10
C SER A 60 2.40 5.82 2.51
N VAL A 61 2.71 4.53 2.58
CA VAL A 61 1.75 3.47 2.94
C VAL A 61 2.41 2.51 3.90
N LYS A 62 1.71 2.18 4.99
CA LYS A 62 2.01 1.06 5.87
C LYS A 62 0.81 0.12 5.88
N THR A 63 1.04 -1.18 5.67
CA THR A 63 0.00 -2.20 5.73
C THR A 63 0.47 -3.34 6.63
N THR A 64 -0.40 -3.75 7.54
CA THR A 64 -0.14 -4.81 8.50
C THR A 64 -0.95 -6.05 8.13
N PHE A 65 -0.30 -7.21 8.12
CA PHE A 65 -0.92 -8.50 7.86
C PHE A 65 -0.67 -9.44 9.04
N ALA A 66 -1.58 -10.39 9.27
CA ALA A 66 -1.42 -11.38 10.33
C ALA A 66 -0.34 -12.42 10.00
N SER A 67 0.00 -12.57 8.72
CA SER A 67 0.94 -13.59 8.24
C SER A 67 1.60 -13.18 6.92
N LEU A 68 2.71 -13.86 6.58
CA LEU A 68 3.36 -13.71 5.27
C LEU A 68 2.48 -14.24 4.13
N GLU A 69 1.64 -15.24 4.41
CA GLU A 69 0.68 -15.78 3.43
C GLU A 69 -0.37 -14.73 3.04
N ASP A 70 -0.89 -14.00 4.02
CA ASP A 70 -1.85 -12.92 3.77
C ASP A 70 -1.24 -11.78 2.96
N MET A 71 0.02 -11.44 3.22
CA MET A 71 0.76 -10.45 2.43
C MET A 71 1.01 -10.93 0.99
N LYS A 72 1.34 -12.21 0.79
CA LYS A 72 1.47 -12.80 -0.56
C LYS A 72 0.14 -12.83 -1.31
N TYR A 73 -0.94 -13.21 -0.63
CA TYR A 73 -2.29 -13.13 -1.19
C TYR A 73 -2.62 -11.69 -1.62
N TYR A 74 -2.28 -10.70 -0.79
CA TYR A 74 -2.41 -9.29 -1.14
C TYR A 74 -1.69 -8.96 -2.44
N ASP A 75 -0.41 -9.33 -2.58
CA ASP A 75 0.40 -8.99 -3.75
C ASP A 75 -0.03 -9.71 -5.04
N GLU A 76 -0.46 -10.97 -4.95
CA GLU A 76 -0.65 -11.86 -6.10
C GLU A 76 -2.11 -12.06 -6.52
N GLN A 77 -3.02 -12.09 -5.55
CA GLN A 77 -4.38 -12.62 -5.77
C GLN A 77 -5.48 -11.59 -5.46
N CYS A 78 -5.25 -10.64 -4.55
CA CYS A 78 -6.27 -9.70 -4.13
C CYS A 78 -6.73 -8.77 -5.27
N GLU A 79 -7.98 -8.92 -5.70
CA GLU A 79 -8.59 -8.11 -6.77
C GLU A 79 -8.61 -6.60 -6.45
N ALA A 80 -8.86 -6.23 -5.19
CA ALA A 80 -8.80 -4.83 -4.76
C ALA A 80 -7.37 -4.24 -4.92
N HIS A 81 -6.34 -5.04 -4.65
CA HIS A 81 -4.96 -4.62 -4.86
C HIS A 81 -4.58 -4.59 -6.34
N LYS A 82 -5.07 -5.54 -7.17
CA LYS A 82 -4.91 -5.47 -8.63
C LYS A 82 -5.51 -4.18 -9.20
N ALA A 83 -6.70 -3.79 -8.74
CA ALA A 83 -7.32 -2.51 -9.12
C ALA A 83 -6.48 -1.30 -8.68
N LEU A 84 -5.90 -1.34 -7.47
CA LEU A 84 -4.96 -0.31 -7.04
C LEU A 84 -3.71 -0.23 -7.93
N LYS A 85 -3.10 -1.36 -8.28
CA LYS A 85 -1.95 -1.43 -9.20
C LYS A 85 -2.29 -0.83 -10.57
N ALA A 86 -3.51 -1.02 -11.06
CA ALA A 86 -3.96 -0.45 -12.33
C ALA A 86 -4.05 1.09 -12.29
N VAL A 87 -4.35 1.68 -11.12
CA VAL A 87 -4.38 3.13 -10.93
C VAL A 87 -2.98 3.70 -10.68
N ALA A 88 -2.21 3.11 -9.78
CA ALA A 88 -0.89 3.62 -9.39
C ALA A 88 0.20 3.30 -10.42
N GLY A 89 0.05 2.20 -11.16
CA GLY A 89 1.05 1.66 -12.10
C GLY A 89 1.50 2.66 -13.18
N PRO A 90 0.56 3.29 -13.92
CA PRO A 90 0.87 4.22 -15.00
C PRO A 90 1.36 5.60 -14.52
N VAL A 91 1.01 6.01 -13.30
CA VAL A 91 1.24 7.39 -12.82
C VAL A 91 2.46 7.53 -11.92
N LYS A 92 2.97 6.43 -11.35
CA LYS A 92 4.19 6.44 -10.54
C LYS A 92 5.42 6.56 -11.44
N GLU A 93 6.34 7.44 -11.04
CA GLU A 93 7.69 7.50 -11.57
C GLU A 93 8.56 6.40 -10.94
N ASP A 94 8.41 6.19 -9.63
CA ASP A 94 9.19 5.20 -8.87
C ASP A 94 8.36 4.62 -7.70
N ILE A 95 8.80 3.45 -7.22
CA ILE A 95 8.21 2.74 -6.09
C ILE A 95 9.28 2.06 -5.27
N MET A 96 9.24 2.23 -3.94
CA MET A 96 10.06 1.48 -3.01
C MET A 96 9.15 0.68 -2.09
N MET A 97 9.45 -0.61 -1.92
CA MET A 97 8.67 -1.50 -1.08
C MET A 97 9.60 -2.36 -0.23
N THR A 98 9.27 -2.47 1.05
CA THR A 98 9.92 -3.40 1.98
C THR A 98 8.84 -4.05 2.84
N TYR A 99 9.13 -5.23 3.36
CA TYR A 99 8.31 -5.86 4.39
C TYR A 99 9.19 -6.59 5.39
N TYR A 100 8.70 -6.73 6.62
CA TYR A 100 9.43 -7.36 7.72
C TYR A 100 8.46 -7.98 8.73
N GLU A 101 8.96 -8.96 9.49
CA GLU A 101 8.29 -9.48 10.69
C GLU A 101 8.49 -8.49 11.84
N SER A 102 7.40 -8.02 12.44
CA SER A 102 7.47 -7.15 13.61
C SER A 102 7.94 -7.94 14.83
N VAL A 103 8.88 -7.35 15.60
CA VAL A 103 9.29 -7.88 16.90
C VAL A 103 8.45 -7.33 18.06
N LEU A 104 7.43 -6.54 17.74
CA LEU A 104 6.42 -5.95 18.63
C LEU A 104 5.03 -6.49 18.25
#